data_AF-A0A822J785-F1
#
_entry.id   AF-A0A822J785-F1
#
_cell.length_a   1.000
_cell.length_b   1.000
_cell.length_c   1.000
_cell.angle_alpha   90.00
_cell.angle_beta   90.00
_cell.angle_gamma   90.00
#
_symmetry.space_group_name_H-M   'P 1'
#
loop_
_entity.id
_entity.type
_entity.pdbx_description
1 polymer ?
#
loop_
_entity_poly.entity_id
_entity_poly.type
_entity_poly.pdbx_seq_one_letter_code
_entity_poly.pdbx_strand_id
1 'polypeptide(L)'
;MNSASEAAQPTIISPHIRGVETETFLILSKISEEKEFLKSILQKYNAKNPETIEKMIEQGEIEEHPAYEDYLSALSYEQNIKDLKKLLDNLVKRI
;
A
#
# COMPACT_ATOMS: atom_id res chain seq x y z
N MET A 1 31.39 -41.94 17.11
CA MET A 1 31.31 -40.83 16.12
C MET A 1 30.33 -41.28 15.05
N ASN A 2 29.03 -41.00 15.23
CA ASN A 2 28.02 -41.26 14.21
C ASN A 2 27.60 -39.92 13.62
N SER A 3 28.22 -39.55 12.50
CA SER A 3 27.83 -38.38 11.72
C SER A 3 26.52 -38.70 10.99
N ALA A 4 25.40 -38.35 11.61
CA ALA A 4 24.13 -38.26 10.91
C ALA A 4 24.21 -37.05 9.97
N SER A 5 24.32 -37.33 8.68
CA SER A 5 24.08 -36.33 7.64
C SER A 5 22.57 -36.11 7.57
N GLU A 6 22.07 -35.14 8.34
CA GLU A 6 20.72 -34.58 8.13
C GLU A 6 20.73 -33.87 6.78
N ALA A 7 20.40 -34.61 5.73
CA ALA A 7 20.03 -34.03 4.46
C ALA A 7 18.78 -33.18 4.69
N ALA A 8 18.92 -31.86 4.65
CA ALA A 8 17.81 -30.93 4.66
C ALA A 8 16.84 -31.32 3.55
N GLN A 9 15.71 -31.93 3.91
CA GLN A 9 14.66 -32.23 2.94
C GLN A 9 14.14 -30.90 2.39
N PRO A 10 14.07 -30.71 1.06
CA PRO A 10 13.51 -29.49 0.51
C PRO A 10 12.05 -29.42 0.94
N THR A 11 11.68 -28.39 1.71
CA THR A 11 10.30 -28.10 2.07
C THR A 11 9.51 -27.93 0.77
N ILE A 12 8.77 -28.95 0.35
CA ILE A 12 7.93 -28.89 -0.85
C ILE A 12 6.74 -28.00 -0.51
N ILE A 13 6.89 -26.69 -0.71
CA ILE A 13 5.79 -25.73 -0.60
C ILE A 13 4.79 -26.04 -1.70
N SER A 14 3.53 -26.31 -1.31
CA SER A 14 2.44 -26.53 -2.26
C SER A 14 2.35 -25.39 -3.28
N PRO A 15 2.17 -25.65 -4.59
CA PRO A 15 2.03 -24.61 -5.61
C PRO A 15 0.94 -23.58 -5.27
N HIS A 16 -0.10 -24.00 -4.55
CA HIS A 16 -1.16 -23.13 -4.08
C HIS A 16 -0.66 -22.10 -3.05
N ILE A 17 0.15 -22.53 -2.08
CA ILE A 17 0.75 -21.67 -1.05
C ILE A 17 1.71 -20.67 -1.71
N ARG A 18 2.53 -21.12 -2.68
CA ARG A 18 3.43 -20.25 -3.44
C ARG A 18 2.70 -19.16 -4.24
N GLY A 19 1.51 -19.49 -4.78
CA GLY A 19 0.65 -18.53 -5.47
C GLY A 19 0.16 -17.43 -4.52
N VAL A 20 -0.35 -17.83 -3.36
CA VAL A 20 -0.85 -16.90 -2.34
C VAL A 20 0.25 -16.00 -1.77
N GLU A 21 1.46 -16.52 -1.53
CA GLU A 21 2.61 -15.72 -1.09
C GLU A 21 2.98 -14.65 -2.12
N THR A 22 2.97 -15.02 -3.41
CA THR A 22 3.29 -14.10 -4.51
C THR A 22 2.23 -12.99 -4.62
N GLU A 23 0.95 -13.35 -4.57
CA GLU A 23 -0.16 -12.39 -4.56
C GLU A 23 -0.08 -11.46 -3.36
N THR A 24 0.19 -12.00 -2.17
CA THR A 24 0.37 -11.23 -0.92
C THR A 24 1.48 -10.20 -1.07
N PHE A 25 2.64 -10.63 -1.59
CA PHE A 25 3.78 -9.73 -1.84
C PHE A 25 3.40 -8.60 -2.79
N LEU A 26 2.75 -8.89 -3.92
CA LEU A 26 2.33 -7.88 -4.90
C LEU A 26 1.37 -6.85 -4.29
N ILE A 27 0.42 -7.29 -3.46
CA ILE A 27 -0.53 -6.38 -2.79
C ILE A 27 0.20 -5.47 -1.81
N LEU A 28 1.10 -6.03 -1.00
CA LEU A 28 1.90 -5.26 -0.05
C LEU A 28 2.80 -4.23 -0.75
N SER A 29 3.44 -4.61 -1.86
CA SER A 29 4.22 -3.69 -2.68
C SER A 29 3.38 -2.53 -3.19
N LYS A 30 2.18 -2.79 -3.72
CA LYS A 30 1.25 -1.74 -4.17
C LYS A 30 0.81 -0.84 -3.03
N ILE A 31 0.45 -1.40 -1.87
CA ILE A 31 0.11 -0.60 -0.69
C ILE A 31 1.27 0.33 -0.29
N SER A 32 2.51 -0.15 -0.39
CA SER A 32 3.69 0.66 -0.08
C SER A 32 3.88 1.79 -1.08
N GLU A 33 3.68 1.54 -2.37
CA GLU A 33 3.80 2.53 -3.44
C GLU A 33 2.74 3.64 -3.30
N GLU A 34 1.47 3.27 -3.15
CA GLU A 34 0.35 4.20 -2.95
C GLU A 34 0.57 5.09 -1.70
N LYS A 35 1.13 4.51 -0.63
CA LYS A 35 1.49 5.27 0.58
C LYS A 35 2.57 6.31 0.35
N GLU A 36 3.61 5.98 -0.43
CA GLU A 36 4.68 6.95 -0.73
C GLU A 36 4.17 8.07 -1.64
N PHE A 37 3.29 7.78 -2.60
CA PHE A 37 2.65 8.82 -3.42
C PHE A 37 1.74 9.73 -2.59
N LEU A 38 0.89 9.17 -1.74
CA LEU A 38 0.06 9.95 -0.82
C LEU A 38 0.92 10.83 0.09
N LYS A 39 1.97 10.25 0.69
CA LYS A 39 2.90 10.98 1.56
C LYS A 39 3.61 12.12 0.84
N SER A 40 4.03 11.92 -0.41
CA SER A 40 4.65 12.95 -1.23
C SER A 40 3.73 14.16 -1.41
N ILE A 41 2.46 13.93 -1.74
CA ILE A 41 1.46 15.01 -1.86
C ILE A 41 1.24 15.70 -0.52
N LEU A 42 1.00 14.95 0.57
CA LEU A 42 0.78 15.54 1.89
C LEU A 42 1.96 16.38 2.37
N GLN A 43 3.20 15.93 2.10
CA GLN A 43 4.41 16.67 2.44
C GLN A 43 4.55 17.97 1.63
N LYS A 44 4.17 17.97 0.35
CA LYS A 44 4.19 19.17 -0.50
C LYS A 44 3.38 20.32 0.12
N TYR A 45 2.24 20.00 0.75
CA TYR A 45 1.34 20.99 1.37
C TYR A 45 1.49 21.10 2.89
N ASN A 46 2.43 20.37 3.51
CA ASN A 46 2.53 20.22 4.96
C ASN A 46 1.19 19.81 5.62
N ALA A 47 0.43 18.98 4.91
CA ALA A 47 -0.91 18.53 5.28
C ALA A 47 -0.86 17.20 6.04
N LYS A 48 -1.84 16.97 6.93
CA LYS A 48 -1.98 15.69 7.64
C LYS A 48 -2.84 14.67 6.89
N ASN A 49 -3.75 15.14 6.06
CA ASN A 49 -4.69 14.36 5.26
C ASN A 49 -5.16 15.19 4.04
N PRO A 50 -5.79 14.57 3.03
CA PRO A 50 -6.28 15.27 1.84
C PRO A 50 -7.24 16.43 2.18
N GLU A 51 -8.10 16.27 3.19
CA GLU A 51 -9.07 17.30 3.60
C GLU A 51 -8.39 18.58 4.12
N THR A 52 -7.15 18.48 4.62
CA THR A 52 -6.37 19.67 4.98
C THR A 52 -6.01 20.47 3.72
N ILE A 53 -5.69 19.81 2.61
CA ILE A 53 -5.35 20.47 1.33
C ILE A 53 -6.59 21.19 0.78
N GLU A 54 -7.74 20.52 0.78
CA GLU A 54 -9.02 21.11 0.36
C GLU A 54 -9.34 22.39 1.14
N LYS A 55 -9.21 22.36 2.47
CA LYS A 55 -9.45 23.54 3.31
C LYS A 55 -8.50 24.69 3.00
N MET A 56 -7.22 24.41 2.73
CA MET A 56 -6.25 25.44 2.34
C MET A 56 -6.65 26.09 1.01
N ILE A 57 -7.20 25.33 0.06
CA ILE A 57 -7.74 25.86 -1.20
C ILE A 57 -8.97 26.73 -0.94
N GLU A 58 -9.95 26.22 -0.19
CA GLU A 58 -11.20 26.94 0.12
C GLU A 58 -10.95 28.27 0.86
N GLN A 59 -9.92 28.31 1.70
CA GLN A 59 -9.51 29.50 2.46
C GLN A 59 -8.65 30.47 1.64
N GLY A 60 -8.22 30.07 0.43
CA GLY A 60 -7.32 30.85 -0.41
C GLY A 60 -5.89 30.92 0.13
N GLU A 61 -5.48 29.98 1.00
CA GLU A 61 -4.10 29.88 1.51
C GLU A 61 -3.13 29.40 0.43
N ILE A 62 -3.62 28.61 -0.53
CA ILE A 62 -2.88 28.12 -1.70
C ILE A 62 -3.71 28.30 -2.97
N GLU A 63 -3.04 28.43 -4.11
CA GLU A 63 -3.71 28.49 -5.42
C GLU A 63 -4.41 27.16 -5.74
N GLU A 64 -5.64 27.26 -6.25
CA GLU A 64 -6.48 26.11 -6.59
C GLU A 64 -5.80 25.19 -7.61
N HIS A 65 -5.17 25.76 -8.64
CA HIS A 65 -4.35 24.99 -9.57
C HIS A 65 -2.87 25.18 -9.24
N PRO A 66 -2.08 24.10 -9.09
CA PRO A 66 -2.40 22.68 -9.31
C PRO A 66 -2.95 21.92 -8.07
N ALA A 67 -3.23 22.61 -6.96
CA ALA A 67 -3.53 21.96 -5.68
C ALA A 67 -4.77 21.07 -5.67
N TYR A 68 -5.80 21.39 -6.44
CA TYR A 68 -7.03 20.62 -6.51
C TYR A 68 -6.78 19.23 -7.14
N GLU A 69 -5.95 19.15 -8.18
CA GLU A 69 -5.57 17.87 -8.80
C GLU A 69 -4.75 16.99 -7.85
N ASP A 70 -3.87 17.61 -7.05
CA ASP A 70 -3.13 16.92 -6.01
C ASP A 70 -4.04 16.42 -4.89
N TYR A 71 -5.05 17.21 -4.48
CA TYR A 71 -6.09 16.77 -3.55
C TYR A 71 -6.85 15.55 -4.07
N LEU A 72 -7.33 15.58 -5.32
CA LEU A 72 -8.03 14.46 -5.94
C LEU A 72 -7.15 13.21 -6.03
N SER A 73 -5.87 13.40 -6.38
CA SER A 73 -4.89 12.31 -6.41
C SER A 73 -4.68 11.71 -5.02
N ALA A 74 -4.58 12.54 -3.99
CA ALA A 74 -4.43 12.10 -2.61
C ALA A 74 -5.66 11.31 -2.12
N LEU A 75 -6.88 11.73 -2.45
CA LEU A 75 -8.10 10.97 -2.18
C LEU A 75 -8.09 9.60 -2.86
N SER A 76 -7.67 9.56 -4.13
CA SER A 76 -7.56 8.32 -4.90
C SER A 76 -6.59 7.34 -4.24
N TYR A 77 -5.39 7.79 -3.87
CA TYR A 77 -4.41 6.96 -3.17
C TYR A 77 -4.93 6.46 -1.81
N GLU A 78 -5.62 7.30 -1.04
CA GLU A 78 -6.20 6.89 0.24
C GLU A 78 -7.25 5.78 0.06
N GLN A 79 -8.09 5.90 -0.97
CA GLN A 79 -9.10 4.90 -1.31
C GLN A 79 -8.46 3.60 -1.83
N ASN A 80 -7.45 3.69 -2.70
CA ASN A 80 -6.71 2.54 -3.20
C ASN A 80 -6.06 1.74 -2.05
N ILE A 81 -5.45 2.42 -1.08
CA ILE A 81 -4.88 1.77 0.11
C ILE A 81 -5.96 1.02 0.90
N LYS A 82 -7.16 1.62 1.07
CA LYS A 82 -8.29 0.98 1.77
C LYS A 82 -8.73 -0.29 1.04
N ASP A 83 -8.82 -0.26 -0.28
CA ASP A 83 -9.31 -1.39 -1.06
C ASP A 83 -8.26 -2.49 -1.20
N LEU A 84 -6.98 -2.15 -1.36
CA LEU A 84 -5.87 -3.12 -1.34
C LEU A 84 -5.78 -3.83 0.01
N LYS A 85 -6.00 -3.13 1.13
CA LYS A 85 -6.07 -3.76 2.47
C LYS A 85 -7.20 -4.77 2.58
N LYS A 86 -8.40 -4.44 2.09
CA LYS A 86 -9.52 -5.40 2.07
C LYS A 86 -9.19 -6.62 1.21
N LEU A 87 -8.52 -6.41 0.08
CA LEU A 87 -8.10 -7.50 -0.80
C LEU A 87 -7.07 -8.40 -0.11
N LEU A 88 -6.10 -7.81 0.59
CA LEU A 88 -5.14 -8.55 1.42
C LEU A 88 -5.83 -9.36 2.53
N ASP A 89 -6.76 -8.76 3.28
CA ASP A 89 -7.51 -9.44 4.33
C ASP A 89 -8.30 -10.64 3.79
N ASN A 90 -8.89 -10.49 2.61
CA ASN A 90 -9.62 -11.57 1.94
C ASN A 90 -8.68 -12.69 1.46
N LEU A 91 -7.47 -12.35 1.02
CA LEU A 91 -6.47 -13.32 0.59
C LEU A 91 -5.94 -14.12 1.78
N VAL A 92 -5.61 -13.46 2.88
CA VAL A 92 -5.11 -14.10 4.11
C VAL A 92 -6.17 -15.04 4.70
N LYS A 93 -7.45 -14.69 4.64
CA LYS A 93 -8.56 -15.56 5.10
C LYS A 93 -8.74 -16.86 4.30
N ARG A 94 -8.10 -16.99 3.12
CA ARG A 94 -8.18 -18.19 2.27
C ARG A 94 -7.11 -19.22 2.60
N ILE A 95 -6.12 -18.85 3.42
CA ILE A 95 -5.06 -19.73 3.94
C ILE A 95 -5.56 -20.41 5.21
#